data_AF-A0A8I2JZH2-F1
#
_entry.id   AF-A0A8I2JZH2-F1
#
_cell.length_a   1.000
_cell.length_b   1.000
_cell.length_c   1.000
_cell.angle_alpha   90.00
_cell.angle_beta   90.00
_cell.angle_gamma   90.00
#
_symmetry.space_group_name_H-M   'P 1'
#
loop_
_entity.id
_entity.type
_entity.pdbx_description
1 polymer ?
#
loop_
_entity_poly.entity_id
_entity_poly.type
_entity_poly.pdbx_seq_one_letter_code
_entity_poly.pdbx_strand_id
1 'polypeptide(L)'
;MALKDGIIRFTKNNKTNKRGELIMPQGLLPFKYEEEKKEKNLTGLCGLLLYLELFKVLRMDVLISRHLKIKEDKQGWTDEQVIFALLLLNLAGGESVSDIEYLERDEGFCRILKMLELRCAFGRRRERIQRRWRRVMKNTV
;
A
#
# COMPACT_ATOMS: atom_id res chain seq x y z
N MET A 1 21.29 -25.62 -31.73
CA MET A 1 21.74 -24.42 -31.00
C MET A 1 20.87 -23.25 -31.47
N ALA A 2 19.59 -23.22 -31.06
CA ALA A 2 19.04 -22.70 -29.81
C ALA A 2 18.93 -21.16 -29.82
N LEU A 3 17.77 -20.69 -30.31
CA LEU A 3 17.03 -19.45 -30.00
C LEU A 3 16.15 -19.12 -31.23
N LYS A 4 14.84 -19.43 -31.16
CA LYS A 4 13.85 -18.88 -32.09
C LYS A 4 12.63 -18.44 -31.31
N ASP A 5 12.60 -17.12 -31.13
CA ASP A 5 11.48 -16.26 -30.81
C ASP A 5 10.13 -16.78 -31.31
N GLY A 6 9.35 -17.32 -30.38
CA GLY A 6 7.93 -17.61 -30.58
C GLY A 6 7.09 -16.33 -30.49
N ILE A 7 7.31 -15.38 -31.41
CA ILE A 7 6.48 -14.18 -31.54
C ILE A 7 5.25 -14.58 -32.36
N ILE A 8 4.15 -14.85 -31.66
CA ILE A 8 2.87 -15.15 -32.30
C ILE A 8 2.39 -13.89 -33.04
N ARG A 9 2.47 -13.91 -34.37
CA ARG A 9 1.90 -12.87 -35.24
C ARG A 9 0.40 -13.04 -35.29
N PHE A 10 -0.35 -12.14 -34.65
CA PHE A 10 -1.77 -11.99 -34.88
C PHE A 10 -2.01 -10.77 -35.79
N THR A 11 -2.35 -11.02 -37.05
CA THR A 11 -2.88 -9.98 -37.94
C THR A 11 -4.29 -9.65 -37.47
N LYS A 12 -4.55 -8.38 -37.13
CA LYS A 12 -5.88 -7.91 -36.74
C LYS A 12 -6.34 -6.83 -37.71
N ASN A 13 -7.46 -7.13 -38.37
CA ASN A 13 -8.16 -6.24 -39.27
C ASN A 13 -8.77 -5.10 -38.43
N ASN A 14 -8.18 -3.91 -38.46
CA ASN A 14 -8.58 -2.79 -37.61
C ASN A 14 -9.66 -1.94 -38.29
N LYS A 15 -10.87 -1.90 -37.70
CA LYS A 15 -11.85 -0.83 -37.97
C LYS A 15 -11.71 0.24 -36.90
N THR A 16 -11.53 1.49 -37.32
CA THR A 16 -11.34 2.66 -36.46
C THR A 16 -12.64 3.42 -36.23
N ASN A 17 -12.82 3.97 -35.02
CA ASN A 17 -13.85 4.93 -34.65
C ASN A 17 -13.46 6.34 -35.17
N LYS A 18 -14.44 7.23 -35.40
CA LYS A 18 -14.27 8.67 -35.75
C LYS A 18 -13.28 9.47 -34.85
N ARG A 19 -12.80 8.93 -33.73
CA ARG A 19 -11.78 9.51 -32.82
C ARG A 19 -10.37 8.88 -32.93
N GLY A 20 -10.15 7.94 -33.84
CA GLY A 20 -8.81 7.36 -34.07
C GLY A 20 -8.35 6.33 -33.03
N GLU A 21 -9.19 5.96 -32.07
CA GLU A 21 -8.87 4.95 -31.05
C GLU A 21 -9.06 3.52 -31.59
N LEU A 22 -8.08 2.66 -31.31
CA LEU A 22 -8.11 1.23 -31.66
C LEU A 22 -9.15 0.51 -30.79
N ILE A 23 -10.24 0.06 -31.41
CA ILE A 23 -11.25 -0.77 -30.75
C ILE A 23 -10.66 -2.17 -30.58
N MET A 24 -10.18 -2.51 -29.37
CA MET A 24 -9.85 -3.89 -29.04
C MET A 24 -11.14 -4.66 -28.71
N PRO A 25 -11.54 -5.70 -29.47
CA PRO A 25 -12.64 -6.56 -29.07
C PRO A 25 -12.18 -7.40 -27.86
N GLN A 26 -12.66 -7.01 -26.68
CA GLN A 26 -12.61 -7.83 -25.47
C GLN A 26 -13.43 -9.10 -25.71
N GLY A 27 -12.85 -10.28 -25.41
CA GLY A 27 -13.41 -11.59 -25.75
C GLY A 27 -14.61 -12.02 -24.88
N LEU A 28 -14.54 -13.23 -24.32
CA LEU A 28 -15.66 -13.97 -23.68
C LEU A 28 -16.39 -13.25 -22.53
N LEU A 29 -15.76 -12.25 -21.90
CA LEU A 29 -16.28 -11.60 -20.69
C LEU A 29 -17.13 -10.38 -21.05
N PRO A 30 -18.31 -10.19 -20.41
CA PRO A 30 -19.22 -9.08 -20.70
C PRO A 30 -18.78 -7.74 -20.07
N PHE A 31 -17.49 -7.48 -19.96
CA PHE A 31 -16.96 -6.22 -19.45
C PHE A 31 -15.65 -5.88 -20.17
N LYS A 32 -15.39 -4.59 -20.38
CA LYS A 32 -14.18 -4.08 -21.05
C LYS A 32 -13.19 -3.58 -20.00
N TYR A 33 -11.91 -3.91 -20.17
CA TYR A 33 -10.86 -3.27 -19.39
C TYR A 33 -10.53 -1.93 -20.04
N GLU A 34 -10.78 -0.85 -19.30
CA GLU A 34 -10.31 0.48 -19.66
C GLU A 34 -9.21 0.85 -18.67
N GLU A 35 -8.05 1.21 -19.19
CA GLU A 35 -6.98 1.76 -18.36
C GLU A 35 -7.38 3.15 -17.90
N GLU A 36 -7.62 3.28 -16.60
CA GLU A 36 -8.04 4.53 -16.03
C GLU A 36 -6.83 5.45 -15.83
N LYS A 37 -6.69 6.43 -16.72
CA LYS A 37 -5.58 7.40 -16.70
C LYS A 37 -5.64 8.43 -15.57
N LYS A 38 -6.65 8.35 -14.71
CA LYS A 38 -6.79 9.23 -13.53
C LYS A 38 -6.34 8.47 -12.30
N GLU A 39 -5.48 9.10 -11.50
CA GLU A 39 -5.14 8.63 -10.15
C GLU A 39 -6.42 8.58 -9.30
N LYS A 40 -7.06 7.41 -9.27
CA LYS A 40 -8.10 7.14 -8.29
C LYS A 40 -7.41 6.79 -6.98
N ASN A 41 -7.92 7.34 -5.88
CA ASN A 41 -7.55 6.99 -4.51
C ASN A 41 -8.05 5.59 -4.13
N LEU A 42 -7.86 4.60 -5.01
CA LEU A 42 -8.22 3.21 -4.83
C LEU A 42 -6.98 2.46 -4.39
N THR A 43 -7.14 1.56 -3.43
CA THR A 43 -6.05 0.69 -2.99
C THR A 43 -6.28 -0.73 -3.49
N GLY A 44 -5.25 -1.32 -4.08
CA GLY A 44 -5.24 -2.75 -4.43
C GLY A 44 -5.08 -3.64 -3.19
N LEU A 45 -4.64 -3.07 -2.07
CA LEU A 45 -4.32 -3.74 -0.82
C LEU A 45 -5.52 -3.80 0.14
N CYS A 46 -6.75 -3.77 -0.37
CA CYS A 46 -7.96 -3.75 0.46
C CYS A 46 -8.07 -4.97 1.39
N GLY A 47 -7.49 -6.13 1.02
CA GLY A 47 -7.43 -7.30 1.90
C GLY A 47 -6.66 -7.05 3.21
N LEU A 48 -5.66 -6.17 3.20
CA LEU A 48 -4.89 -5.80 4.39
C LEU A 48 -5.71 -4.97 5.40
N LEU A 49 -6.74 -4.25 4.94
CA LEU A 49 -7.60 -3.46 5.83
C LEU A 49 -8.34 -4.32 6.85
N LEU A 50 -8.74 -5.54 6.49
CA LEU A 50 -9.41 -6.46 7.41
C LEU A 50 -8.51 -6.81 8.61
N TYR A 51 -7.21 -6.98 8.36
CA TYR A 51 -6.23 -7.21 9.43
C TYR A 51 -6.02 -5.96 10.29
N LEU A 52 -6.07 -4.77 9.70
CA LEU A 52 -6.01 -3.52 10.47
C LEU A 52 -7.19 -3.38 11.43
N GLU A 53 -8.40 -3.75 11.01
CA GLU A 53 -9.58 -3.79 11.89
C GLU A 53 -9.41 -4.84 12.99
N LEU A 54 -8.91 -6.03 12.66
CA LEU A 54 -8.60 -7.08 13.63
C LEU A 54 -7.59 -6.59 14.69
N PHE A 55 -6.47 -5.99 14.27
CA PHE A 55 -5.47 -5.47 15.19
C PHE A 55 -6.05 -4.41 16.13
N LYS A 56 -7.03 -3.62 15.64
CA LYS A 56 -7.74 -2.64 16.45
C LYS A 56 -8.64 -3.30 17.50
N VAL A 57 -9.41 -4.31 17.12
CA VAL A 57 -10.29 -5.06 18.05
C VAL A 57 -9.46 -5.76 19.13
N LEU A 58 -8.33 -6.35 18.74
CA LEU A 58 -7.38 -7.00 19.66
C LEU A 58 -6.60 -6.01 20.54
N ARG A 59 -6.71 -4.70 20.29
CA ARG A 59 -5.94 -3.65 20.97
C ARG A 59 -4.43 -3.93 20.94
N MET A 60 -3.95 -4.41 19.79
CA MET A 60 -2.54 -4.74 19.60
C MET A 60 -1.62 -3.54 19.84
N ASP A 61 -2.10 -2.32 19.56
CA ASP A 61 -1.41 -1.08 19.88
C ASP A 61 -1.04 -0.98 21.37
N VAL A 62 -1.95 -1.37 22.26
CA VAL A 62 -1.71 -1.34 23.72
C VAL A 62 -0.80 -2.48 24.16
N LEU A 63 -0.95 -3.67 23.58
CA LEU A 63 -0.14 -4.84 23.92
C LEU A 63 1.32 -4.62 23.53
N ILE A 64 1.57 -4.12 22.32
CA ILE A 64 2.91 -3.82 21.83
C ILE A 64 3.54 -2.73 22.70
N SER A 65 2.85 -1.61 22.95
CA SER A 65 3.37 -0.52 23.77
C SER A 65 3.69 -0.93 25.22
N ARG A 66 2.98 -1.94 25.74
CA ARG A 66 3.20 -2.49 27.09
C ARG A 66 4.42 -3.39 27.15
N HIS A 67 4.61 -4.25 26.16
CA HIS A 67 5.65 -5.30 26.17
C HIS A 67 6.92 -4.92 25.44
N LEU A 68 6.84 -3.99 24.49
CA LEU A 68 7.95 -3.53 23.67
C LEU A 68 8.16 -2.03 23.87
N LYS A 69 9.32 -1.68 24.43
CA LYS A 69 9.81 -0.30 24.55
C LYS A 69 11.26 -0.30 24.11
N ILE A 70 11.47 -0.42 22.81
CA ILE A 70 12.82 -0.50 22.22
C ILE A 70 13.29 0.91 21.89
N LYS A 71 12.41 1.76 21.37
CA LYS A 71 12.75 3.16 21.12
C LYS A 71 12.50 4.05 22.32
N GLU A 72 13.58 4.58 22.88
CA GLU A 72 13.54 5.69 23.84
C GLU A 72 13.42 7.06 23.14
N ASP A 73 13.88 7.14 21.89
CA ASP A 73 13.86 8.36 21.10
C ASP A 73 12.47 8.73 20.58
N LYS A 74 12.14 10.02 20.67
CA LYS A 74 10.83 10.55 20.27
C LYS A 74 10.67 10.82 18.77
N GLN A 75 11.70 10.52 17.95
CA GLN A 75 11.78 10.87 16.53
C GLN A 75 11.60 9.66 15.61
N GLY A 76 10.83 9.86 14.53
CA GLY A 76 10.53 8.82 13.55
C GLY A 76 9.31 7.96 13.90
N TRP A 77 9.32 6.72 13.41
CA TRP A 77 8.25 5.71 13.55
C TRP A 77 8.23 5.11 14.96
N THR A 78 7.05 4.86 15.51
CA THR A 78 6.90 4.18 16.81
C THR A 78 7.07 2.66 16.68
N ASP A 79 7.35 1.99 17.80
CA ASP A 79 7.50 0.53 17.83
C ASP A 79 6.22 -0.17 17.33
N GLU A 80 5.03 0.38 17.65
CA GLU A 80 3.77 -0.15 17.14
C GLU A 80 3.67 0.00 15.61
N GLN A 81 4.08 1.15 15.06
CA GLN A 81 4.04 1.41 13.62
C GLN A 81 4.98 0.49 12.85
N VAL A 82 6.20 0.27 13.38
CA VAL A 82 7.18 -0.64 12.76
C VAL A 82 6.64 -2.07 12.77
N ILE A 83 6.11 -2.54 13.91
CA ILE A 83 5.55 -3.90 14.00
C ILE A 83 4.36 -4.07 13.05
N PHE A 84 3.45 -3.11 13.00
CA PHE A 84 2.32 -3.18 12.08
C PHE A 84 2.76 -3.18 10.62
N ALA A 85 3.74 -2.36 10.24
CA ALA A 85 4.30 -2.38 8.89
C ALA A 85 4.88 -3.76 8.55
N LEU A 86 5.66 -4.36 9.45
CA LEU A 86 6.22 -5.70 9.25
C LEU A 86 5.15 -6.80 9.18
N LEU A 87 4.13 -6.76 10.02
CA LEU A 87 3.01 -7.71 9.97
C LEU A 87 2.25 -7.62 8.66
N LEU A 88 1.90 -6.41 8.23
CA LEU A 88 1.17 -6.17 6.99
C LEU A 88 2.01 -6.55 5.77
N LEU A 89 3.32 -6.33 5.83
CA LEU A 89 4.24 -6.74 4.78
C LEU A 89 4.30 -8.26 4.64
N ASN A 90 4.44 -8.99 5.76
CA ASN A 90 4.40 -10.44 5.76
C ASN A 90 3.05 -10.98 5.22
N LEU A 91 1.93 -10.34 5.60
CA LEU A 91 0.60 -10.71 5.11
C LEU A 91 0.40 -10.41 3.62
N ALA A 92 1.08 -9.38 3.10
CA ALA A 92 1.11 -9.07 1.67
C ALA A 92 2.02 -10.02 0.88
N GLY A 93 2.79 -10.88 1.56
CA GLY A 93 3.76 -11.78 0.94
C GLY A 93 5.11 -11.13 0.63
N GLY A 94 5.47 -10.04 1.31
CA GLY A 94 6.79 -9.43 1.20
C GLY A 94 7.88 -10.33 1.81
N GLU A 95 9.06 -10.34 1.20
CA GLU A 95 10.18 -11.20 1.61
C GLU A 95 11.30 -10.38 2.30
N SER A 96 11.33 -9.07 2.10
CA SER A 96 12.36 -8.17 2.62
C SER A 96 11.79 -6.94 3.32
N VAL A 97 12.52 -6.40 4.30
CA VAL A 97 12.19 -5.12 4.95
C VAL A 97 12.18 -3.96 3.96
N SER A 98 12.95 -4.05 2.87
CA SER A 98 12.94 -3.05 1.79
C SER A 98 11.60 -2.99 1.05
N ASP A 99 10.79 -4.06 1.12
CA ASP A 99 9.48 -4.13 0.48
C ASP A 99 8.44 -3.26 1.19
N ILE A 100 8.79 -2.64 2.34
CA ILE A 100 7.96 -1.60 2.96
C ILE A 100 7.72 -0.45 1.97
N GLU A 101 8.68 -0.13 1.10
CA GLU A 101 8.49 0.89 0.05
C GLU A 101 7.33 0.55 -0.89
N TYR A 102 7.05 -0.75 -1.11
CA TYR A 102 5.92 -1.18 -1.94
C TYR A 102 4.58 -0.85 -1.28
N LEU A 103 4.47 -1.04 0.04
CA LEU A 103 3.29 -0.62 0.81
C LEU A 103 3.13 0.91 0.82
N GLU A 104 4.25 1.64 0.87
CA GLU A 104 4.25 3.11 0.84
C GLU A 104 3.86 3.70 -0.52
N ARG A 105 4.12 2.99 -1.62
CA ARG A 105 3.74 3.42 -2.98
C ARG A 105 2.23 3.47 -3.19
N ASP A 106 1.44 2.70 -2.44
CA ASP A 106 -0.03 2.77 -2.49
C ASP A 106 -0.51 3.95 -1.62
N GLU A 107 -0.83 5.06 -2.29
CA GLU A 107 -1.33 6.27 -1.62
C GLU A 107 -2.66 6.03 -0.90
N GLY A 108 -3.53 5.18 -1.45
CA GLY A 108 -4.83 4.83 -0.87
C GLY A 108 -4.65 4.11 0.45
N PHE A 109 -3.76 3.12 0.48
CA PHE A 109 -3.39 2.37 1.67
C PHE A 109 -2.78 3.28 2.75
N CYS A 110 -1.82 4.12 2.37
CA CYS A 110 -1.20 5.09 3.29
C CYS A 110 -2.23 6.06 3.90
N ARG A 111 -3.22 6.50 3.11
CA ARG A 111 -4.29 7.38 3.58
C ARG A 111 -5.18 6.69 4.61
N ILE A 112 -5.51 5.42 4.39
CA ILE A 112 -6.35 4.62 5.30
C ILE A 112 -5.60 4.33 6.60
N LEU A 113 -4.32 3.96 6.52
CA LEU A 113 -3.45 3.78 7.69
C LEU A 113 -3.40 5.05 8.56
N LYS A 114 -3.13 6.21 7.94
CA LYS A 114 -3.17 7.51 8.63
C LYS A 114 -4.53 7.76 9.29
N MET A 115 -5.62 7.48 8.58
CA MET A 115 -6.96 7.68 9.12
C MET A 115 -7.23 6.78 10.33
N LEU A 116 -6.82 5.52 10.28
CA LEU A 116 -6.99 4.57 11.39
C LEU A 116 -6.16 4.94 12.62
N GLU A 117 -4.91 5.34 12.41
CA GLU A 117 -4.06 5.86 13.50
C GLU A 117 -4.68 7.10 14.16
N LEU A 118 -5.17 8.03 13.34
CA LEU A 118 -5.74 9.29 13.82
C LEU A 118 -7.14 9.11 14.42
N ARG A 119 -7.92 8.09 14.00
CA ARG A 119 -9.27 7.81 14.52
C ARG A 119 -9.26 7.53 16.03
N CYS A 120 -8.17 6.95 16.54
CA CYS A 120 -8.00 6.67 17.97
C CYS A 120 -7.12 7.69 18.70
N ALA A 121 -6.61 8.70 18.00
CA ALA A 121 -5.76 9.73 18.56
C ALA A 121 -6.55 11.05 18.68
N PHE A 122 -6.79 11.48 19.92
CA PHE A 122 -7.42 12.77 20.20
C PHE A 122 -6.40 13.79 20.73
N GLY A 123 -6.63 15.09 20.44
CA GLY A 123 -5.84 16.21 20.95
C GLY A 123 -4.34 16.18 20.63
N ARG A 124 -3.48 16.52 21.60
CA ARG A 124 -2.01 16.60 21.44
C ARG A 124 -1.36 15.31 20.93
N ARG A 125 -1.98 14.15 21.16
CA ARG A 125 -1.50 12.84 20.65
C ARG A 125 -1.61 12.79 19.12
N ARG A 126 -2.72 13.29 18.57
CA ARG A 126 -2.97 13.36 17.13
C ARG A 126 -1.93 14.22 16.42
N GLU A 127 -1.67 15.41 16.96
CA GLU A 127 -0.66 16.32 16.41
C GLU A 127 0.76 15.76 16.50
N ARG A 128 1.08 15.04 17.60
CA ARG A 128 2.40 14.38 17.74
C ARG A 128 2.58 13.30 16.69
N ILE A 129 1.56 12.49 16.42
CA ILE A 129 1.59 11.48 15.36
C ILE A 129 1.79 12.18 14.01
N GLN A 130 0.98 13.18 13.67
CA GLN A 130 1.10 13.91 12.41
C GLN A 130 2.48 14.57 12.21
N ARG A 131 3.06 15.16 13.26
CA ARG A 131 4.41 15.77 13.21
C ARG A 131 5.54 14.76 13.06
N ARG A 132 5.31 13.47 13.37
CA ARG A 132 6.33 12.40 13.30
C ARG A 132 6.46 11.79 11.92
N TRP A 133 5.36 11.71 11.18
CA TRP A 133 5.35 11.17 9.82
C TRP A 133 6.43 11.87 8.97
N ARG A 134 7.44 11.09 8.58
CA ARG A 134 8.64 11.51 7.81
C ARG A 134 9.50 12.63 8.44
N ARG A 135 9.70 12.61 9.76
CA ARG A 135 10.91 13.23 10.32
C ARG A 135 12.10 12.31 10.11
N VAL A 136 13.01 12.71 9.21
CA VAL A 136 14.31 12.05 9.02
C VAL A 136 14.99 11.92 10.37
N MET A 137 15.44 10.71 10.73
CA MET A 137 16.28 10.53 11.92
C MET A 137 17.55 11.35 11.74
N LYS A 138 17.89 12.18 12.73
CA LYS A 138 19.25 12.69 12.82
C LYS A 138 20.06 11.50 13.30
N ASN A 139 20.79 10.85 12.40
CA ASN A 139 21.80 9.89 12.80
C ASN A 139 22.87 10.71 13.53
N THR A 140 22.85 10.67 14.87
CA THR A 140 23.98 11.15 15.64
C THR A 140 25.08 10.11 15.42
N VAL A 141 26.06 10.47 14.59
CA VAL A 141 27.31 9.73 14.43
C VAL A 141 28.21 10.03 15.61
#